data_AF-A0A839Q2Q5-F1
#
_entry.id   AF-A0A839Q2Q5-F1
#
_cell.length_a   1.000
_cell.length_b   1.000
_cell.length_c   1.000
_cell.angle_alpha   90.00
_cell.angle_beta   90.00
_cell.angle_gamma   90.00
#
_symmetry.space_group_name_H-M   'P 1'
#
loop_
_entity.id
_entity.type
_entity.pdbx_description
1 polymer ?
#
loop_
_entity_poly.entity_id
_entity_poly.type
_entity_poly.pdbx_seq_one_letter_code
_entity_poly.pdbx_strand_id
1 'polypeptide(L)'
;MHRPRHGSPAALAVIVLLVAVTALCGRLAWVRAETGEAGLTPSPAPPKVHLADRDYLRATGGLPLPATAREVGTTSGGGAILSEPMPRVPDAVPVVVWVRDGAAVAQYSLSGGP
;
A
#
# COMPACT_ATOMS: atom_id res chain seq x y z
N MET A 1 35.49 -10.29 42.95
CA MET A 1 36.01 -10.05 41.58
C MET A 1 35.01 -10.58 40.58
N HIS A 2 34.18 -9.71 39.99
CA HIS A 2 33.18 -10.08 38.99
C HIS A 2 33.70 -9.61 37.63
N ARG A 3 34.21 -10.53 36.79
CA ARG A 3 34.60 -10.17 35.42
C ARG A 3 33.32 -9.99 34.60
N PRO A 4 33.09 -8.84 33.96
CA PRO A 4 31.97 -8.68 33.05
C PRO A 4 32.16 -9.68 31.89
N ARG A 5 31.15 -10.53 31.68
CA ARG A 5 31.04 -11.30 30.44
C ARG A 5 30.76 -10.31 29.32
N HIS A 6 31.81 -9.81 28.67
CA HIS A 6 31.65 -9.16 27.38
C HIS A 6 31.11 -10.24 26.43
N GLY A 7 29.83 -10.14 26.07
CA GLY A 7 29.23 -10.96 25.02
C GLY A 7 30.12 -10.86 23.78
N SER A 8 30.38 -11.99 23.13
CA SER A 8 31.25 -11.97 21.95
C SER A 8 30.66 -11.03 20.91
N PRO A 9 31.48 -10.19 20.25
CA PRO A 9 31.00 -9.30 19.18
C PRO A 9 30.30 -10.11 18.06
N ALA A 10 30.70 -11.36 17.88
CA ALA A 10 30.03 -12.32 16.99
C ALA A 10 28.59 -12.63 17.42
N ALA A 11 28.32 -12.88 18.71
CA ALA A 11 26.95 -13.12 19.18
C ALA A 11 26.07 -11.88 19.01
N LEU A 12 26.61 -10.68 19.28
CA LEU A 12 25.89 -9.43 19.03
C LEU A 12 25.58 -9.25 17.54
N ALA A 13 26.55 -9.50 16.66
CA ALA A 13 26.38 -9.39 15.21
C ALA A 13 25.30 -10.37 14.69
N VAL A 14 25.26 -11.61 15.20
CA VAL A 14 24.21 -12.58 14.85
C VAL A 14 22.84 -12.09 15.30
N ILE A 15 22.71 -11.56 16.51
CA ILE A 15 21.43 -11.03 17.01
C ILE A 15 20.97 -9.85 16.13
N VAL A 16 21.85 -8.91 15.81
CA VAL A 16 21.54 -7.78 14.94
C VAL A 16 21.10 -8.26 13.55
N LEU A 17 21.80 -9.25 12.98
CA LEU A 17 21.44 -9.84 11.70
C LEU A 17 20.04 -10.49 11.75
N LEU A 18 19.75 -11.27 12.80
CA LEU A 18 18.44 -11.91 12.96
C LEU A 18 17.30 -10.88 13.07
N VAL A 19 17.50 -9.80 13.84
CA VAL A 19 16.54 -8.71 13.95
C VAL A 19 16.33 -8.04 12.58
N ALA A 20 17.40 -7.76 11.85
CA ALA A 20 17.32 -7.17 10.51
C ALA A 20 16.53 -8.07 9.54
N VAL A 21 16.86 -9.36 9.47
CA VAL A 21 16.15 -10.34 8.63
C VAL A 21 14.67 -10.41 8.99
N THR A 22 14.34 -10.45 10.28
CA THR A 22 12.96 -10.49 10.75
C THR A 22 12.18 -9.25 10.35
N ALA A 23 12.79 -8.06 10.50
CA ALA A 23 12.20 -6.80 10.06
C ALA A 23 11.97 -6.74 8.55
N LEU A 24 12.93 -7.22 7.74
CA LEU A 24 12.79 -7.32 6.29
C LEU A 24 11.66 -8.26 5.87
N CYS A 25 11.59 -9.45 6.46
CA CYS A 25 10.50 -10.39 6.19
C CYS A 25 9.14 -9.82 6.57
N GLY A 26 9.05 -9.16 7.73
CA GLY A 26 7.83 -8.45 8.16
C GLY A 26 7.42 -7.37 7.18
N ARG A 27 8.38 -6.57 6.67
CA ARG A 27 8.12 -5.54 5.67
C ARG A 27 7.61 -6.13 4.35
N LEU A 28 8.24 -7.18 3.84
CA LEU A 28 7.79 -7.89 2.63
C LEU A 28 6.37 -8.43 2.77
N ALA A 29 6.08 -9.07 3.90
CA ALA A 29 4.76 -9.62 4.18
C ALA A 29 3.68 -8.53 4.22
N TRP A 30 3.99 -7.40 4.86
CA TRP A 30 3.09 -6.25 4.92
C TRP A 30 2.83 -5.65 3.53
N VAL A 31 3.88 -5.37 2.74
CA VAL A 31 3.71 -4.81 1.38
C VAL A 31 2.88 -5.76 0.53
N ARG A 32 3.15 -7.06 0.58
CA ARG A 32 2.41 -8.06 -0.19
C ARG A 32 0.94 -8.15 0.18
N ALA A 33 0.62 -8.11 1.47
CA ALA A 33 -0.75 -8.12 1.95
C ALA A 33 -1.51 -6.84 1.55
N GLU A 34 -0.85 -5.69 1.65
CA GLU A 34 -1.47 -4.38 1.44
C GLU A 34 -1.64 -4.03 -0.04
N THR A 35 -0.63 -4.33 -0.86
CA THR A 35 -0.52 -3.80 -2.23
C THR A 35 -0.55 -4.88 -3.30
N GLY A 36 -0.34 -6.14 -2.92
CA GLY A 36 -0.14 -7.27 -3.85
C GLY A 36 1.28 -7.37 -4.43
N GLU A 37 2.17 -6.44 -4.10
CA GLU A 37 3.55 -6.41 -4.61
C GLU A 37 4.48 -7.38 -3.87
N ALA A 38 5.64 -7.68 -4.47
CA ALA A 38 6.68 -8.52 -3.86
C ALA A 38 7.89 -7.72 -3.34
N GLY A 39 7.80 -6.39 -3.32
CA GLY A 39 8.88 -5.47 -2.92
C GLY A 39 8.84 -5.05 -1.45
N LEU A 40 9.88 -4.31 -1.03
CA LEU A 40 9.95 -3.68 0.31
C LEU A 40 9.27 -2.31 0.37
N THR A 41 9.11 -1.68 -0.78
CA THR A 41 8.55 -0.34 -0.94
C THR A 41 7.34 -0.43 -1.86
N PRO A 42 6.14 -0.06 -1.39
CA PRO A 42 4.96 0.05 -2.25
C PRO A 42 5.21 1.03 -3.40
N SER A 43 4.75 0.70 -4.60
CA SER A 43 4.70 1.67 -5.68
C SER A 43 3.58 2.70 -5.48
N PRO A 44 3.66 3.90 -6.07
CA PRO A 44 2.59 4.91 -6.00
C PRO A 44 1.27 4.38 -6.56
N ALA A 45 1.34 3.52 -7.57
CA ALA A 45 0.18 2.89 -8.19
C ALA A 45 0.34 1.36 -8.13
N PRO A 46 0.00 0.72 -6.98
CA PRO A 46 0.17 -0.72 -6.77
C PRO A 46 -0.94 -1.56 -7.44
N PRO A 47 -0.84 -2.89 -7.56
CA PRO A 47 -1.93 -3.73 -8.06
C PRO A 47 -3.23 -3.65 -7.24
N LYS A 48 -3.12 -3.43 -5.93
CA LYS A 48 -4.25 -3.31 -5.00
C LYS A 48 -4.12 -2.01 -4.18
N VAL A 49 -5.23 -1.30 -3.99
CA VAL A 49 -5.30 -0.13 -3.08
C VAL A 49 -6.44 -0.31 -2.09
N HIS A 50 -6.25 0.24 -0.89
CA HIS A 50 -7.25 0.23 0.17
C HIS A 50 -7.82 1.64 0.36
N LEU A 51 -9.15 1.78 0.38
CA LEU A 51 -9.84 3.05 0.61
C LEU A 51 -11.18 2.79 1.31
N ALA A 52 -11.46 3.51 2.38
CA ALA A 52 -12.71 3.44 3.14
C ALA A 52 -13.09 1.99 3.53
N ASP A 53 -12.14 1.27 4.12
CA ASP A 53 -12.29 -0.13 4.55
C ASP A 53 -12.60 -1.13 3.42
N ARG A 54 -12.27 -0.77 2.18
CA ARG A 54 -12.48 -1.58 0.99
C ARG A 54 -11.22 -1.72 0.15
N ASP A 55 -11.05 -2.91 -0.43
CA ASP A 55 -9.97 -3.21 -1.37
C ASP A 55 -10.44 -2.94 -2.80
N TYR A 56 -9.59 -2.29 -3.59
CA TYR A 56 -9.79 -2.05 -5.01
C TYR A 56 -8.63 -2.65 -5.80
N LEU A 57 -8.94 -3.31 -6.90
CA LEU A 57 -7.96 -3.93 -7.78
C LEU A 57 -7.79 -3.11 -9.05
N ARG A 58 -6.55 -3.02 -9.51
CA ARG A 58 -6.20 -2.35 -10.76
C ARG A 58 -6.94 -3.01 -11.93
N ALA A 59 -7.65 -2.20 -12.71
CA ALA A 59 -8.35 -2.65 -13.90
C ALA A 59 -7.39 -2.76 -15.11
N THR A 60 -7.60 -3.78 -15.95
CA THR A 60 -6.92 -3.93 -17.23
C THR A 60 -7.70 -3.16 -18.31
N GLY A 61 -7.14 -2.11 -18.89
CA GLY A 61 -7.82 -1.30 -19.92
C GLY A 61 -8.73 -0.19 -19.37
N GLY A 62 -8.32 0.45 -18.27
CA GLY A 62 -9.10 1.44 -17.53
C GLY A 62 -9.69 2.58 -18.37
N LEU A 63 -10.80 3.10 -17.88
CA LEU A 63 -11.49 4.29 -18.33
C LEU A 63 -10.64 5.54 -18.08
N PRO A 64 -10.81 6.58 -18.91
CA PRO A 64 -10.16 7.86 -18.70
C PRO A 64 -10.59 8.48 -17.37
N LEU A 65 -9.70 9.27 -16.76
CA LEU A 65 -10.00 10.02 -15.56
C LEU A 65 -11.06 11.09 -15.86
N PRO A 66 -12.20 11.11 -15.13
CA PRO A 66 -13.21 12.15 -15.28
C PRO A 66 -12.66 13.53 -14.89
N ALA A 67 -13.06 14.58 -15.62
CA ALA A 67 -12.66 15.96 -15.32
C ALA A 67 -13.18 16.47 -13.97
N THR A 68 -14.23 15.84 -13.45
CA THR A 68 -14.87 16.12 -12.16
C THR A 68 -14.21 15.39 -10.99
N ALA A 69 -13.28 14.47 -11.26
CA ALA A 69 -12.64 13.67 -10.23
C ALA A 69 -11.80 14.54 -9.29
N ARG A 70 -11.92 14.24 -8.00
CA ARG A 70 -11.20 14.94 -6.92
C ARG A 70 -10.43 13.96 -6.07
N GLU A 71 -9.40 14.45 -5.42
CA GLU A 71 -8.61 13.65 -4.49
C GLU A 71 -9.44 13.28 -3.27
N VAL A 72 -9.36 12.01 -2.88
CA VAL A 72 -10.07 11.42 -1.74
C VAL A 72 -9.14 10.66 -0.80
N GLY A 73 -7.87 10.48 -1.17
CA GLY A 73 -6.88 9.82 -0.33
C GLY A 73 -5.55 9.59 -1.06
N THR A 74 -4.68 8.80 -0.44
CA THR A 74 -3.36 8.47 -0.96
C THR A 74 -3.06 6.99 -0.81
N THR A 75 -2.35 6.40 -1.76
CA THR A 75 -1.83 5.03 -1.63
C THR A 75 -0.66 4.99 -0.66
N SER A 76 -0.32 3.80 -0.17
CA SER A 76 0.85 3.58 0.69
C SER A 76 2.20 3.90 0.02
N GLY A 77 2.23 3.96 -1.32
CA GLY A 77 3.39 4.40 -2.10
C GLY A 77 3.36 5.89 -2.48
N GLY A 78 2.37 6.65 -2.03
CA GLY A 78 2.29 8.10 -2.22
C GLY A 78 1.55 8.56 -3.50
N GLY A 79 0.85 7.68 -4.20
CA GLY A 79 -0.01 8.06 -5.32
C GLY A 79 -1.32 8.69 -4.84
N ALA A 80 -1.86 9.66 -5.58
CA ALA A 80 -3.12 10.31 -5.23
C ALA A 80 -4.31 9.47 -5.68
N ILE A 81 -5.20 9.11 -4.75
CA ILE A 81 -6.45 8.40 -5.04
C ILE A 81 -7.53 9.45 -5.35
N LEU A 82 -8.14 9.32 -6.52
CA LEU A 82 -9.14 10.21 -7.09
C LEU A 82 -10.46 9.46 -7.23
N SER A 83 -11.56 10.14 -6.97
CA SER A 83 -12.92 9.63 -7.18
C SER A 83 -13.81 10.70 -7.78
N GLU A 84 -14.82 10.27 -8.53
CA GLU A 84 -15.92 11.17 -8.90
C GLU A 84 -16.70 11.64 -7.66
N PRO A 85 -17.36 12.80 -7.76
CA PRO A 85 -18.27 13.27 -6.73
C PRO A 85 -19.38 12.26 -6.42
N MET A 86 -19.37 11.71 -5.21
CA MET A 86 -20.45 10.85 -4.76
C MET A 86 -21.66 11.65 -4.24
N PRO A 87 -22.89 11.11 -4.37
CA PRO A 87 -24.07 11.66 -3.71
C PRO A 87 -23.84 11.74 -2.19
N ARG A 88 -24.49 12.71 -1.51
CA ARG A 88 -24.46 12.83 -0.05
C ARG A 88 -25.33 11.75 0.62
N VAL A 89 -24.93 10.49 0.47
CA VAL A 89 -25.51 9.36 1.19
C VAL A 89 -24.48 8.95 2.25
N PRO A 90 -24.88 8.77 3.53
CA PRO A 90 -24.01 8.21 4.55
C PRO A 90 -23.39 6.90 4.06
N ASP A 91 -22.09 6.72 4.27
CA ASP A 91 -21.35 5.50 3.92
C ASP A 91 -21.27 5.16 2.43
N ALA A 92 -21.55 6.12 1.54
CA ALA A 92 -21.32 5.94 0.11
C ALA A 92 -19.83 5.75 -0.18
N VAL A 93 -19.47 4.59 -0.73
CA VAL A 93 -18.10 4.27 -1.19
C VAL A 93 -18.05 4.18 -2.71
N PRO A 94 -16.98 4.67 -3.35
CA PRO A 94 -16.87 4.63 -4.80
C PRO A 94 -16.76 3.18 -5.28
N VAL A 95 -17.34 2.88 -6.43
CA VAL A 95 -17.13 1.58 -7.09
C VAL A 95 -15.84 1.60 -7.91
N VAL A 96 -15.48 2.79 -8.41
CA VAL A 96 -14.30 3.03 -9.23
C VAL A 96 -13.54 4.20 -8.65
N VAL A 97 -12.23 4.02 -8.52
CA VAL A 97 -11.29 5.09 -8.18
C VAL A 97 -10.15 5.09 -9.19
N TRP A 98 -9.43 6.20 -9.25
CA TRP A 98 -8.23 6.32 -10.06
C TRP A 98 -7.06 6.64 -9.16
N VAL A 99 -5.88 6.11 -9.48
CA VAL A 99 -4.63 6.52 -8.84
C VAL A 99 -3.83 7.32 -9.85
N ARG A 100 -3.47 8.54 -9.47
CA ARG A 100 -2.57 9.39 -10.25
C ARG A 100 -1.16 9.35 -9.65
N ASP A 101 -0.20 9.09 -10.51
CA ASP A 101 1.23 9.17 -10.24
C ASP A 101 1.89 10.05 -11.31
N GLY A 102 2.15 11.31 -10.97
CA GLY A 102 2.55 12.32 -11.93
C GLY A 102 1.55 12.45 -13.08
N ALA A 103 1.98 12.12 -14.30
CA ALA A 103 1.14 12.12 -15.51
C ALA A 103 0.40 10.79 -15.76
N ALA A 104 0.80 9.70 -15.10
CA ALA A 104 0.17 8.40 -15.26
C ALA A 104 -1.09 8.31 -14.41
N VAL A 105 -2.14 7.68 -14.96
CA VAL A 105 -3.38 7.39 -14.24
C VAL A 105 -3.75 5.94 -14.46
N ALA A 106 -4.03 5.22 -13.37
CA ALA A 106 -4.54 3.85 -13.39
C ALA A 106 -5.92 3.80 -12.74
N GLN A 107 -6.87 3.10 -13.36
CA GLN A 107 -8.18 2.84 -12.75
C GLN A 107 -8.12 1.62 -11.83
N TYR A 108 -8.87 1.69 -10.75
CA TYR A 108 -9.13 0.61 -9.82
C TYR A 108 -10.63 0.43 -9.64
N SER A 109 -11.05 -0.82 -9.55
CA SER A 109 -12.43 -1.19 -9.30
C SER A 109 -12.54 -1.90 -7.95
N LEU A 110 -13.62 -1.64 -7.23
CA LEU A 110 -13.93 -2.28 -5.96
C LEU A 110 -13.87 -3.80 -6.11
N SER A 111 -13.14 -4.46 -5.21
CA SER A 111 -13.01 -5.91 -5.18
C SER A 111 -14.07 -6.53 -4.26
N GLY A 112 -14.78 -7.53 -4.77
CA GLY A 112 -15.98 -8.08 -4.15
C GLY A 112 -17.23 -7.26 -4.51
N GLY A 113 -18.18 -7.90 -5.21
CA GLY A 113 -19.58 -7.47 -5.19
C GLY A 113 -20.20 -7.81 -3.83
N PRO A 114 -21.40 -7.27 -3.52
CA PRO A 114 -21.99 -7.27 -2.16
C PRO A 114 -21.95 -8.61 -1.43
#